data_AF-A0A0S2JBK0-F1
#
_entry.id   AF-A0A0S2JBK0-F1
#
_cell.length_a   1.000
_cell.length_b   1.000
_cell.length_c   1.000
_cell.angle_alpha   90.00
_cell.angle_beta   90.00
_cell.angle_gamma   90.00
#
_symmetry.space_group_name_H-M   'P 1'
#
loop_
_entity.id
_entity.type
_entity.pdbx_description
1 polymer ?
#
loop_
_entity_poly.entity_id
_entity_poly.type
_entity_poly.pdbx_seq_one_letter_code
_entity_poly.pdbx_strand_id
1 'polypeptide(L)'
;MLHTFFKMSSFNAINDKRRIKAVLDCTDSLAMDETLTLTGLGRGIINTKAKVKNSIKRVCRLLGNENLHQERIGVYAAIAKVSLKNIKYPLIIIDWSPVNRLDKQILRAVIPIGGRAFTLYEEVYPEKQLGTVTAHKDFLNKLALVLPKNITPIISTDAGYRVPWFKEVEAQGWFWLGRLRGRVVFKLKSNGRVFMNYFHK
;
A
#
# COMPACT_ATOMS: atom_id res chain seq x y z
N MET A 1 -2.75 2.31 -19.26
CA MET A 1 -2.20 3.03 -18.10
C MET A 1 -1.07 2.23 -17.41
N LEU A 2 -1.31 1.00 -16.93
CA LEU A 2 -0.30 0.19 -16.25
C LEU A 2 0.92 -0.14 -17.14
N HIS A 3 0.70 -0.63 -18.36
CA HIS A 3 1.77 -0.85 -19.34
C HIS A 3 2.59 0.41 -19.61
N THR A 4 1.91 1.56 -19.73
CA THR A 4 2.56 2.86 -19.93
C THR A 4 3.47 3.18 -18.75
N PHE A 5 2.99 2.99 -17.51
CA PHE A 5 3.75 3.22 -16.28
C PHE A 5 5.03 2.38 -16.21
N PHE A 6 4.94 1.07 -16.42
CA PHE A 6 6.12 0.18 -16.39
C PHE A 6 7.11 0.41 -17.55
N LYS A 7 6.65 1.08 -18.62
CA LYS A 7 7.49 1.47 -19.77
C LYS A 7 8.01 2.91 -19.66
N MET A 8 7.65 3.67 -18.62
CA MET A 8 8.19 5.02 -18.42
C MET A 8 9.70 4.93 -18.19
N SER A 9 10.47 5.79 -18.85
CA SER A 9 11.93 5.88 -18.66
C SER A 9 12.32 6.17 -17.22
N SER A 10 11.43 6.79 -16.43
CA SER A 10 11.61 7.07 -15.02
C SER A 10 11.36 5.88 -14.08
N PHE A 11 10.86 4.75 -14.59
CA PHE A 11 10.61 3.55 -13.79
C PHE A 11 11.85 2.64 -13.83
N ASN A 12 12.50 2.47 -12.67
CA ASN A 12 13.70 1.66 -12.52
C ASN A 12 13.64 0.72 -11.30
N ALA A 13 12.44 0.45 -10.77
CA ALA A 13 12.30 -0.37 -9.56
C ALA A 13 12.53 -1.86 -9.80
N ILE A 14 12.20 -2.37 -11.00
CA ILE A 14 12.41 -3.77 -11.39
C ILE A 14 13.55 -3.82 -12.40
N ASN A 15 14.66 -4.45 -12.01
CA ASN A 15 15.90 -4.43 -12.79
C ASN A 15 15.94 -5.46 -13.94
N ASP A 16 14.93 -6.33 -14.06
CA ASP A 16 14.86 -7.36 -15.12
C ASP A 16 13.59 -7.20 -15.97
N LYS A 17 13.79 -6.95 -17.27
CA LYS A 17 12.71 -6.81 -18.26
C LYS A 17 11.80 -8.05 -18.34
N ARG A 18 12.33 -9.24 -18.05
CA ARG A 18 11.55 -10.50 -18.03
C ARG A 18 10.59 -10.55 -16.84
N ARG A 19 10.99 -10.00 -15.68
CA ARG A 19 10.11 -9.85 -14.50
C ARG A 19 8.98 -8.87 -14.81
N ILE A 20 9.31 -7.70 -15.38
CA ILE A 20 8.30 -6.71 -15.81
C ILE A 20 7.31 -7.36 -16.77
N LYS A 21 7.81 -8.05 -17.81
CA LYS A 21 6.95 -8.73 -18.79
C LYS A 21 6.04 -9.76 -18.11
N ALA A 22 6.57 -10.57 -17.20
CA ALA A 22 5.78 -11.59 -16.51
C ALA A 22 4.68 -10.97 -15.62
N VAL A 23 4.97 -9.86 -14.92
CA VAL A 23 3.96 -9.10 -14.16
C VAL A 23 2.87 -8.57 -15.09
N LEU A 24 3.26 -7.91 -16.19
CA LEU A 24 2.31 -7.37 -17.17
C LEU A 24 1.45 -8.47 -17.82
N ASP A 25 2.06 -9.58 -18.21
CA ASP A 25 1.33 -10.74 -18.76
C ASP A 25 0.28 -11.27 -17.76
N CYS A 26 0.60 -11.31 -16.46
CA CYS A 26 -0.36 -11.74 -15.43
C CYS A 26 -1.46 -10.71 -15.20
N THR A 27 -1.14 -9.42 -15.24
CA THR A 27 -2.14 -8.36 -15.09
C THR A 27 -3.10 -8.33 -16.27
N ASP A 28 -2.61 -8.53 -17.49
CA ASP A 28 -3.45 -8.60 -18.69
C ASP A 28 -4.39 -9.82 -18.62
N SER A 29 -3.86 -10.97 -18.23
CA SER A 29 -4.64 -12.20 -17.99
C SER A 29 -5.74 -11.98 -16.94
N LEU A 30 -5.40 -11.34 -15.81
CA LEU A 30 -6.38 -11.02 -14.77
C LEU A 30 -7.45 -10.04 -15.23
N ALA A 31 -7.07 -9.02 -16.02
CA ALA A 31 -8.00 -8.02 -16.52
C ALA A 31 -8.99 -8.57 -17.55
N MET A 32 -8.63 -9.66 -18.24
CA MET A 32 -9.47 -10.32 -19.23
C MET A 32 -10.37 -11.42 -18.63
N ASP A 33 -9.81 -12.26 -17.76
CA ASP A 33 -10.48 -13.48 -17.30
C ASP A 33 -11.01 -13.39 -15.85
N GLU A 34 -10.76 -12.27 -15.15
CA GLU A 34 -11.15 -11.98 -13.76
C GLU A 34 -10.79 -13.08 -12.73
N THR A 35 -9.89 -14.01 -13.09
CA THR A 35 -9.59 -15.21 -12.31
C THR A 35 -8.22 -15.08 -11.64
N LEU A 36 -8.21 -14.67 -10.36
CA LEU A 36 -6.99 -14.54 -9.55
C LEU A 36 -6.55 -15.87 -8.92
N THR A 37 -6.26 -16.88 -9.74
CA THR A 37 -5.62 -18.14 -9.29
C THR A 37 -4.35 -18.39 -10.10
N LEU A 38 -3.37 -19.11 -9.52
CA LEU A 38 -2.11 -19.43 -10.22
C LEU A 38 -2.37 -20.08 -11.58
N THR A 39 -3.29 -21.04 -11.62
CA THR A 39 -3.69 -21.74 -12.85
C THR A 39 -4.53 -20.87 -13.77
N GLY A 40 -5.45 -20.07 -13.22
CA GLY A 40 -6.28 -19.14 -13.98
C GLY A 40 -5.43 -18.10 -14.72
N LEU A 41 -4.58 -17.40 -13.98
CA LEU A 41 -3.60 -16.46 -14.54
C LEU A 41 -2.73 -17.12 -15.60
N GLY A 42 -2.25 -18.35 -15.35
CA GLY A 42 -1.42 -19.07 -16.31
C GLY A 42 -2.16 -19.47 -17.60
N ARG A 43 -3.46 -19.76 -17.52
CA ARG A 43 -4.32 -20.09 -18.67
C ARG A 43 -4.69 -18.85 -19.48
N GLY A 44 -4.95 -17.74 -18.81
CA GLY A 44 -5.35 -16.47 -19.45
C GLY A 44 -4.23 -15.72 -20.16
N ILE A 45 -2.97 -16.20 -20.09
CA ILE A 45 -1.89 -15.61 -20.90
C ILE A 45 -1.99 -16.13 -22.34
N ILE A 46 -2.78 -15.44 -23.15
CA ILE A 46 -3.10 -15.78 -24.55
C ILE A 46 -2.05 -15.30 -25.56
N ASN A 47 -1.30 -14.23 -25.24
CA ASN A 47 -0.30 -13.63 -26.12
C ASN A 47 1.06 -14.36 -26.02
N THR A 48 1.06 -15.68 -26.23
CA THR A 48 2.29 -16.50 -26.18
C THR A 48 2.21 -17.74 -27.08
N LYS A 49 3.35 -18.12 -27.66
CA LYS A 49 3.51 -19.41 -28.37
C LYS A 49 3.76 -20.59 -27.41
N ALA A 50 3.88 -20.33 -26.11
CA ALA A 50 4.17 -21.35 -25.11
C ALA A 50 2.93 -22.22 -24.81
N LYS A 51 3.15 -23.50 -24.53
CA LYS A 51 2.11 -24.40 -24.03
C LYS A 51 1.54 -23.88 -22.69
N VAL A 52 0.25 -24.08 -22.44
CA VAL A 52 -0.44 -23.68 -21.20
C VAL A 52 0.31 -24.10 -19.93
N LYS A 53 0.84 -25.34 -19.88
CA LYS A 53 1.64 -25.81 -18.75
C LYS A 53 2.87 -24.93 -18.44
N ASN A 54 3.48 -24.36 -19.48
CA ASN A 54 4.66 -23.50 -19.33
C ASN A 54 4.25 -22.10 -18.86
N SER A 55 3.09 -21.58 -19.30
CA SER A 55 2.52 -20.34 -18.79
C SER A 55 2.16 -20.44 -17.31
N ILE A 56 1.55 -21.54 -16.88
CA ILE A 56 1.28 -21.84 -15.46
C ILE A 56 2.60 -21.87 -14.66
N LYS A 57 3.63 -22.57 -15.16
CA LYS A 57 4.96 -22.58 -14.51
C LYS A 57 5.59 -21.18 -14.44
N ARG A 58 5.39 -20.33 -15.44
CA ARG A 58 5.86 -18.93 -15.42
C ARG A 58 5.18 -18.15 -14.29
N VAL A 59 3.87 -18.26 -14.12
CA VAL A 59 3.15 -17.62 -13.00
C VAL A 59 3.65 -18.15 -11.66
N CYS A 60 3.81 -19.48 -11.52
CA CYS A 60 4.37 -20.09 -10.31
C CYS A 60 5.74 -19.51 -9.94
N ARG A 61 6.66 -19.38 -10.92
CA ARG A 61 7.99 -18.80 -10.71
C ARG A 61 7.94 -17.30 -10.41
N LEU A 62 6.97 -16.58 -10.96
CA LEU A 62 6.78 -15.15 -10.68
C LEU A 62 6.37 -14.94 -9.22
N LEU A 63 5.39 -15.70 -8.73
CA LEU A 63 4.89 -15.61 -7.36
C LEU A 63 5.96 -15.99 -6.33
N GLY A 64 6.84 -16.94 -6.66
CA GLY A 64 7.99 -17.33 -5.84
C GLY A 64 9.26 -16.52 -6.08
N ASN A 65 9.22 -15.41 -6.82
CA ASN A 65 10.43 -14.67 -7.18
C ASN A 65 10.90 -13.73 -6.05
N GLU A 66 11.89 -14.16 -5.27
CA GLU A 66 12.43 -13.38 -4.15
C GLU A 66 12.97 -12.00 -4.56
N ASN A 67 13.61 -11.90 -5.72
CA ASN A 67 14.10 -10.61 -6.22
C ASN A 67 12.94 -9.64 -6.47
N LEU A 68 11.82 -10.12 -7.03
CA LEU A 68 10.63 -9.29 -7.23
C LEU A 68 10.03 -8.84 -5.89
N HIS A 69 10.02 -9.72 -4.89
CA HIS A 69 9.56 -9.40 -3.54
C HIS A 69 10.42 -8.35 -2.84
N GLN A 70 11.73 -8.33 -3.10
CA GLN A 70 12.64 -7.30 -2.61
C GLN A 70 12.45 -5.96 -3.35
N GLU A 71 12.21 -6.03 -4.67
CA GLU A 71 11.96 -4.86 -5.53
C GLU A 71 10.59 -4.18 -5.26
N ARG A 72 9.66 -4.86 -4.57
CA ARG A 72 8.28 -4.40 -4.36
C ARG A 72 8.17 -3.00 -3.77
N ILE A 73 9.03 -2.65 -2.82
CA ILE A 73 9.02 -1.32 -2.17
C ILE A 73 9.36 -0.23 -3.20
N GLY A 74 10.30 -0.50 -4.10
CA GLY A 74 10.62 0.41 -5.19
C GLY A 74 9.44 0.60 -6.15
N VAL A 75 8.66 -0.45 -6.40
CA VAL A 75 7.45 -0.35 -7.22
C VAL A 75 6.41 0.56 -6.57
N TYR A 76 6.12 0.35 -5.28
CA TYR A 76 5.24 1.24 -4.52
C TYR A 76 5.76 2.67 -4.52
N ALA A 77 7.06 2.89 -4.31
CA ALA A 77 7.66 4.23 -4.31
C ALA A 77 7.51 4.93 -5.67
N ALA A 78 7.71 4.20 -6.78
CA ALA A 78 7.51 4.75 -8.11
C ALA A 78 6.04 5.14 -8.36
N ILE A 79 5.09 4.33 -7.89
CA ILE A 79 3.66 4.62 -7.97
C ILE A 79 3.33 5.87 -7.12
N ALA A 80 3.76 5.89 -5.86
CA ALA A 80 3.53 7.00 -4.94
C ALA A 80 4.10 8.32 -5.47
N LYS A 81 5.30 8.29 -6.09
CA LYS A 81 5.91 9.46 -6.72
C LYS A 81 5.04 10.07 -7.82
N VAL A 82 4.38 9.24 -8.62
CA VAL A 82 3.47 9.71 -9.68
C VAL A 82 2.15 10.20 -9.07
N SER A 83 1.56 9.43 -8.15
CA SER A 83 0.26 9.74 -7.54
C SER A 83 0.28 10.98 -6.63
N LEU A 84 1.43 11.28 -6.00
CA LEU A 84 1.58 12.39 -5.04
C LEU A 84 2.31 13.59 -5.62
N LYS A 85 2.49 13.62 -6.95
CA LYS A 85 3.16 14.73 -7.62
C LYS A 85 2.46 16.05 -7.31
N ASN A 86 3.23 17.04 -6.85
CA ASN A 86 2.75 18.38 -6.48
C ASN A 86 1.79 18.44 -5.27
N ILE A 87 1.70 17.39 -4.45
CA ILE A 87 0.89 17.39 -3.23
C ILE A 87 1.82 17.44 -2.01
N LYS A 88 1.88 18.58 -1.32
CA LYS A 88 2.77 18.75 -0.15
C LYS A 88 2.25 18.01 1.10
N TYR A 89 0.93 18.06 1.32
CA TYR A 89 0.29 17.49 2.51
C TYR A 89 -0.85 16.53 2.12
N PRO A 90 -0.54 15.34 1.57
CA PRO A 90 -1.58 14.39 1.17
C PRO A 90 -2.30 13.81 2.39
N LEU A 91 -3.63 13.72 2.32
CA LEU A 91 -4.43 12.95 3.27
C LEU A 91 -4.32 11.47 2.92
N ILE A 92 -3.69 10.69 3.79
CA ILE A 92 -3.51 9.24 3.62
C ILE A 92 -4.34 8.54 4.69
N ILE A 93 -5.26 7.67 4.26
CA ILE A 93 -6.09 6.87 5.14
C ILE A 93 -5.38 5.53 5.37
N ILE A 94 -5.24 5.13 6.62
CA ILE A 94 -4.66 3.84 7.00
C ILE A 94 -5.70 3.00 7.73
N ASP A 95 -5.89 1.76 7.29
CA ASP A 95 -6.80 0.83 7.95
C ASP A 95 -6.35 -0.64 7.88
N TRP A 96 -6.78 -1.42 8.86
CA TRP A 96 -6.62 -2.87 8.89
C TRP A 96 -7.76 -3.55 8.13
N SER A 97 -7.48 -4.69 7.49
CA SER A 97 -8.50 -5.52 6.86
C SER A 97 -8.13 -7.00 6.96
N PRO A 98 -9.09 -7.89 7.26
CA PRO A 98 -8.82 -9.31 7.34
C PRO A 98 -8.56 -9.89 5.95
N VAL A 99 -7.66 -10.86 5.87
CA VAL A 99 -7.54 -11.73 4.68
C VAL A 99 -8.50 -12.89 4.86
N ASN A 100 -9.55 -12.94 4.05
CA ASN A 100 -10.56 -13.99 4.15
C ASN A 100 -9.92 -15.40 4.13
N ARG A 101 -10.32 -16.23 5.10
CA ARG A 101 -9.91 -17.65 5.23
C ARG A 101 -8.41 -17.87 5.54
N LEU A 102 -7.69 -16.84 5.97
CA LEU A 102 -6.30 -16.93 6.42
C LEU A 102 -6.12 -16.16 7.72
N ASP A 103 -5.25 -16.65 8.62
CA ASP A 103 -4.88 -15.95 9.86
C ASP A 103 -3.89 -14.79 9.57
N LYS A 104 -4.33 -13.87 8.73
CA LYS A 104 -3.55 -12.75 8.22
C LYS A 104 -4.41 -11.49 8.15
N GLN A 105 -3.74 -10.37 8.39
CA GLN A 105 -4.29 -9.04 8.34
C GLN A 105 -3.49 -8.20 7.35
N ILE A 106 -4.18 -7.35 6.58
CA ILE A 106 -3.55 -6.37 5.69
C ILE A 106 -3.66 -5.01 6.37
N LEU A 107 -2.55 -4.31 6.50
CA LEU A 107 -2.55 -2.89 6.80
C LEU A 107 -2.33 -2.13 5.49
N ARG A 108 -3.23 -1.21 5.16
CA ARG A 108 -3.23 -0.52 3.86
C ARG A 108 -3.26 0.99 4.03
N ALA A 109 -2.35 1.68 3.32
CA ALA A 109 -2.32 3.11 3.15
C ALA A 109 -2.91 3.50 1.80
N VAL A 110 -4.00 4.28 1.79
CA VAL A 110 -4.68 4.74 0.59
C VAL A 110 -4.78 6.26 0.53
N ILE A 111 -4.76 6.81 -0.67
CA ILE A 111 -5.09 8.22 -0.93
C ILE A 111 -6.44 8.30 -1.67
N PRO A 112 -7.39 9.14 -1.21
CA PRO A 112 -8.61 9.41 -1.96
C PRO A 112 -8.32 10.35 -3.14
N ILE A 113 -8.48 9.87 -4.37
CA ILE A 113 -8.29 10.63 -5.60
C ILE A 113 -9.56 10.51 -6.46
N GLY A 114 -10.23 11.64 -6.73
CA GLY A 114 -11.40 11.67 -7.61
C GLY A 114 -12.55 10.74 -7.16
N GLY A 115 -12.79 10.63 -5.85
CA GLY A 115 -13.81 9.75 -5.27
C GLY A 115 -13.43 8.27 -5.20
N ARG A 116 -12.21 7.89 -5.59
CA ARG A 116 -11.69 6.52 -5.51
C ARG A 116 -10.56 6.42 -4.51
N ALA A 117 -10.47 5.29 -3.81
CA ALA A 117 -9.32 4.97 -2.97
C ALA A 117 -8.21 4.35 -3.82
N PHE A 118 -7.03 4.96 -3.80
CA PHE A 118 -5.85 4.45 -4.50
C PHE A 118 -4.80 4.00 -3.47
N THR A 119 -4.40 2.74 -3.55
CA THR A 119 -3.39 2.18 -2.63
C THR A 119 -2.00 2.72 -2.92
N LEU A 120 -1.40 3.38 -1.94
CA LEU A 120 0.00 3.81 -1.98
C LEU A 120 0.93 2.71 -1.49
N TYR A 121 0.50 1.99 -0.46
CA TYR A 121 1.27 0.90 0.14
C TYR A 121 0.36 -0.02 0.93
N GLU A 122 0.69 -1.30 0.97
CA GLU A 122 0.05 -2.29 1.83
C GLU A 122 1.06 -3.35 2.26
N GLU A 123 0.83 -3.94 3.42
CA GLU A 123 1.67 -5.01 3.95
C GLU A 123 0.80 -6.03 4.68
N VAL A 124 1.20 -7.30 4.59
CA VAL A 124 0.48 -8.41 5.21
C VAL A 124 1.20 -8.83 6.49
N TYR A 125 0.44 -8.91 7.57
CA TYR A 125 0.90 -9.31 8.89
C TYR A 125 0.14 -10.57 9.36
N PRO A 126 0.75 -11.42 10.21
CA PRO A 126 0.01 -12.46 10.92
C PRO A 126 -1.09 -11.86 11.80
N GLU A 127 -2.20 -12.59 12.00
CA GLU A 127 -3.35 -12.16 12.82
C GLU A 127 -2.93 -11.62 14.20
N LYS A 128 -2.00 -12.32 14.87
CA LYS A 128 -1.49 -11.95 16.20
C LYS A 128 -0.82 -10.56 16.27
N GLN A 129 -0.51 -9.95 15.13
CA GLN A 129 0.10 -8.62 15.05
C GLN A 129 -0.91 -7.50 14.80
N LEU A 130 -2.19 -7.82 14.66
CA LEU A 130 -3.27 -6.84 14.53
C LEU A 130 -3.22 -5.80 15.65
N GLY A 131 -3.12 -4.53 15.27
CA GLY A 131 -3.12 -3.42 16.23
C GLY A 131 -1.88 -3.32 17.12
N THR A 132 -0.84 -4.13 16.89
CA THR A 132 0.39 -4.09 17.69
C THR A 132 1.28 -2.92 17.31
N VAL A 133 1.96 -2.34 18.32
CA VAL A 133 2.91 -1.23 18.12
C VAL A 133 4.05 -1.64 17.19
N THR A 134 4.52 -2.89 17.26
CA THR A 134 5.57 -3.40 16.38
C THR A 134 5.14 -3.40 14.92
N ALA A 135 3.93 -3.88 14.60
CA ALA A 135 3.41 -3.86 13.23
C ALA A 135 3.20 -2.43 12.73
N HIS A 136 2.68 -1.55 13.58
CA HIS A 136 2.51 -0.13 13.26
C HIS A 136 3.84 0.56 12.93
N LYS A 137 4.88 0.35 13.75
CA LYS A 137 6.23 0.87 13.52
C LYS A 137 6.81 0.38 12.20
N ASP A 138 6.78 -0.94 12.00
CA ASP A 138 7.27 -1.56 10.77
C ASP A 138 6.57 -0.98 9.53
N PHE A 139 5.24 -0.86 9.59
CA PHE A 139 4.44 -0.31 8.51
C PHE A 139 4.78 1.15 8.20
N LEU A 140 4.85 2.01 9.22
CA LEU A 140 5.17 3.43 9.05
C LEU A 140 6.59 3.63 8.50
N ASN A 141 7.56 2.84 8.98
CA ASN A 141 8.93 2.87 8.47
C ASN A 141 8.99 2.49 6.99
N LYS A 142 8.28 1.44 6.56
CA LYS A 142 8.23 1.05 5.15
C LYS A 142 7.46 2.05 4.31
N LEU A 143 6.36 2.61 4.83
CA LEU A 143 5.63 3.68 4.17
C LEU A 143 6.52 4.91 3.96
N ALA A 144 7.39 5.26 4.91
CA ALA A 144 8.34 6.36 4.75
C ALA A 144 9.34 6.13 3.61
N LEU A 145 9.70 4.88 3.30
CA LEU A 145 10.51 4.53 2.13
C LEU A 145 9.75 4.65 0.81
N VAL A 146 8.42 4.51 0.85
CA VAL A 146 7.53 4.62 -0.32
C VAL A 146 7.22 6.09 -0.64
N LEU A 147 7.02 6.92 0.37
CA LEU A 147 6.62 8.31 0.19
C LEU A 147 7.78 9.19 -0.34
N PRO A 148 7.52 10.16 -1.23
CA PRO A 148 8.52 11.14 -1.63
C PRO A 148 9.09 11.94 -0.45
N LYS A 149 10.39 12.24 -0.46
CA LYS A 149 11.07 12.93 0.67
C LYS A 149 10.56 14.34 0.97
N ASN A 150 9.91 15.00 0.01
CA ASN A 150 9.48 16.39 0.10
C ASN A 150 8.01 16.56 0.53
N ILE A 151 7.35 15.48 0.96
CA ILE A 151 5.95 15.51 1.40
C ILE A 151 5.85 15.24 2.90
N THR A 152 4.81 15.82 3.52
CA THR A 152 4.49 15.60 4.92
C THR A 152 3.03 15.14 4.99
N PRO A 153 2.75 13.83 5.03
CA PRO A 153 1.38 13.34 4.98
C PRO A 153 0.57 13.71 6.22
N ILE A 154 -0.74 13.75 6.05
CA ILE A 154 -1.73 13.77 7.14
C ILE A 154 -2.32 12.36 7.21
N ILE A 155 -1.99 11.62 8.26
CA ILE A 155 -2.44 10.25 8.48
C ILE A 155 -3.82 10.23 9.11
N SER A 156 -4.82 9.81 8.36
CA SER A 156 -6.18 9.61 8.84
C SER A 156 -6.39 8.16 9.28
N THR A 157 -6.89 7.98 10.50
CA THR A 157 -7.18 6.66 11.07
C THR A 157 -8.48 6.67 11.87
N ASP A 158 -9.09 5.50 11.94
CA ASP A 158 -10.34 5.28 12.65
C ASP A 158 -10.15 5.23 14.19
N ALA A 159 -11.21 4.98 14.95
CA ALA A 159 -11.17 5.01 16.42
C ALA A 159 -10.50 3.78 17.08
N GLY A 160 -10.12 2.77 16.29
CA GLY A 160 -9.35 1.63 16.77
C GLY A 160 -7.90 1.99 17.11
N TYR A 161 -7.39 3.09 16.54
CA TYR A 161 -6.03 3.57 16.77
C TYR A 161 -5.94 4.45 18.03
N ARG A 162 -4.89 4.23 18.84
CA ARG A 162 -4.72 4.86 20.16
C ARG A 162 -3.43 5.67 20.22
N VAL A 163 -3.18 6.31 21.37
CA VAL A 163 -2.02 7.17 21.63
C VAL A 163 -0.67 6.62 21.13
N PRO A 164 -0.31 5.33 21.31
CA PRO A 164 0.94 4.81 20.78
C PRO A 164 1.09 4.99 19.26
N TRP A 165 0.03 4.75 18.49
CA TRP A 165 0.02 4.96 17.04
C TRP A 165 0.34 6.41 16.66
N PHE A 166 -0.35 7.37 17.28
CA PHE A 166 -0.17 8.79 16.98
C PHE A 166 1.24 9.27 17.31
N LYS A 167 1.85 8.75 18.40
CA LYS A 167 3.26 9.03 18.73
C LYS A 167 4.22 8.51 17.66
N GLU A 168 3.96 7.35 17.08
CA GLU A 168 4.78 6.81 15.98
C GLU A 168 4.64 7.64 14.70
N VAL A 169 3.43 8.15 14.40
CA VAL A 169 3.22 9.07 13.28
C VAL A 169 3.98 10.38 13.50
N GLU A 170 3.89 10.95 14.71
CA GLU A 170 4.63 12.17 15.08
C GLU A 170 6.16 11.96 15.03
N ALA A 171 6.65 10.77 15.39
CA ALA A 171 8.07 10.44 15.31
C ALA A 171 8.64 10.46 13.88
N GLN A 172 7.79 10.22 12.86
CA GLN A 172 8.14 10.39 11.45
C GLN A 172 8.12 11.86 10.99
N GLY A 173 7.68 12.78 11.86
CA GLY A 173 7.45 14.19 11.52
C GLY A 173 6.17 14.42 10.72
N TRP A 174 5.18 13.52 10.81
CA TRP A 174 3.93 13.57 10.05
C TRP A 174 2.77 14.12 10.89
N PHE A 175 1.74 14.60 10.21
CA PHE A 175 0.48 15.00 10.85
C PHE A 175 -0.47 13.81 10.98
N TRP A 176 -1.44 13.90 11.88
CA TRP A 176 -2.47 12.88 12.03
C TRP A 176 -3.86 13.47 12.25
N LEU A 177 -4.87 12.73 11.82
CA LEU A 177 -6.28 12.94 12.07
C LEU A 177 -6.86 11.62 12.60
N GLY A 178 -7.34 11.63 13.85
CA GLY A 178 -7.88 10.45 14.51
C GLY A 178 -9.34 10.66 14.88
N ARG A 179 -10.17 9.64 14.63
CA ARG A 179 -11.53 9.63 15.19
C ARG A 179 -11.46 9.25 16.67
N LEU A 180 -11.99 10.10 17.54
CA LEU A 180 -12.13 9.80 18.95
C LEU A 180 -13.45 9.04 19.20
N ARG A 181 -13.40 7.97 20.01
CA ARG A 181 -14.60 7.25 20.45
C ARG A 181 -14.49 6.93 21.93
N GLY A 182 -15.60 7.11 22.65
CA GLY A 182 -15.65 6.92 24.10
C GLY A 182 -15.19 8.15 24.89
N ARG A 183 -14.98 7.98 26.19
CA ARG A 183 -14.56 9.06 27.10
C ARG A 183 -13.05 9.22 27.05
N VAL A 184 -12.57 10.22 26.33
CA VAL A 184 -11.14 10.55 26.24
C VAL A 184 -10.90 11.84 27.02
N VAL A 185 -9.87 11.83 27.88
CA VAL A 185 -9.47 13.00 28.67
C VAL A 185 -8.26 13.63 27.98
N PHE A 186 -8.32 14.94 27.76
CA PHE A 186 -7.23 15.69 27.15
C PHE A 186 -6.67 16.68 28.15
N LYS A 187 -5.34 16.79 28.19
CA LYS A 187 -4.66 17.86 28.90
C LYS A 187 -4.26 18.91 27.87
N LEU A 188 -4.89 20.08 27.93
CA LEU A 188 -4.45 21.22 27.15
C LEU A 188 -3.04 21.61 27.61
N LYS A 189 -2.08 21.66 26.69
CA LYS A 189 -0.81 22.35 26.96
C LYS A 189 -1.13 23.83 27.05
N SER A 190 -0.66 24.49 28.09
CA SER A 190 -0.97 25.87 28.44
C SER A 190 -0.41 26.94 27.48
N ASN A 191 -0.02 26.60 26.24
CA ASN A 191 0.28 27.56 25.17
C ASN A 191 0.36 26.85 23.79
N GLY A 192 -0.48 27.25 22.83
CA GLY A 192 -0.24 27.06 21.39
C GLY A 192 -1.14 26.07 20.63
N ARG A 193 -2.21 26.62 20.02
CA ARG A 193 -3.06 26.13 18.91
C ARG A 193 -3.31 24.62 18.78
N VAL A 194 -4.52 24.21 19.14
CA VAL A 194 -5.13 22.93 18.76
C VAL A 194 -6.00 23.17 17.51
N PHE A 195 -5.71 22.50 16.39
CA PHE A 195 -6.67 22.40 15.29
C PHE A 195 -7.59 21.20 15.58
N MET A 196 -8.76 21.48 16.16
CA MET A 196 -9.84 20.51 16.30
C MET A 196 -10.91 20.81 15.24
N ASN A 197 -10.91 20.05 14.14
CA ASN A 197 -12.09 19.99 13.28
C ASN A 197 -13.02 18.88 13.81
N TYR A 198 -14.05 19.32 14.53
CA TYR A 198 -15.22 18.52 14.82
C TYR A 198 -15.99 18.32 13.51
N PHE A 199 -16.13 17.07 13.06
CA PHE A 199 -17.24 16.71 12.17
C PHE A 199 -18.34 16.15 13.07
N HIS A 200 -19.36 16.98 13.33
CA HIS A 200 -20.65 16.46 13.76
C HIS A 200 -21.35 15.84 12.54
N LYS A 201 -22.17 14.82 12.80
CA LYS A 201 -22.85 13.96 11.81
C LYS A 201 -23.44 14.73 10.62
#